data_AF-A0A3L9M4K8-F1
#
_entry.id   AF-A0A3L9M4K8-F1
#
_cell.length_a   1.000
_cell.length_b   1.000
_cell.length_c   1.000
_cell.angle_alpha   90.00
_cell.angle_beta   90.00
_cell.angle_gamma   90.00
#
_symmetry.space_group_name_H-M   'P 1'
#
loop_
_entity.id
_entity.type
_entity.pdbx_description
1 polymer ?
#
loop_
_entity_poly.entity_id
_entity_poly.type
_entity_poly.pdbx_seq_one_letter_code
_entity_poly.pdbx_strand_id
1 'polypeptide(L)'
;MKFGLKAICLAGVLVTTAVYASTTLSPNQINNSGSIPSGHADLKFVLSNGNWVKNIYLPNTANHQDKITIQSSAGWKSYLDTSNTNLPIEVLEIQSGDTFQFVYDANLKKWVTQLAAISPTNGAQFEEIALNNTKLQHILLADGKWAKTIALPSNVNDGTLVQITSTATYPSEISKTNLLFPSSFNLTQGSEYWLKYNAELQKWIPEFIKPVKINVKDIGASLSTVIAPVTEINFADANWVPNFTLPTTANDRDRIWIKSTATWSAKINNTNISSDATLTLKKGDQYEFMFVSDNGHWVLMSAPTKVIEANGSIASVLPNMTEPTLKVRISNTNWRQTINLPTSARVGDKVILSSTADTDSFVLATNGLSTTIKNGENRRFIFTSQGWTIDSHTIDMLFVNSPEVTAIIGESAAKLRLIEGLNLTNVTAENSSAKFYLRQTGYITYKMPASTLLDAIYVGRSDTTVQNERKRVLADGVYYQGNEPGAGGCGWAWINASYYNMIGANDIAGCSVAAMRHEVGHNLGIYHNDSTNIGSGFAHPLGSTALGGNNLNFYSSPYLYNPKYGVRLGEEGKKDAVSVINATAVRISQYH
;
A
#
# COMPACT_ATOMS: atom_id res chain seq x y z
N MET A 1 7.55 1.88 95.11
CA MET A 1 7.56 0.85 94.04
C MET A 1 7.25 1.52 92.72
N LYS A 2 7.97 1.11 91.68
CA LYS A 2 8.20 1.84 90.42
C LYS A 2 7.00 1.83 89.47
N PHE A 3 6.60 3.01 89.00
CA PHE A 3 5.80 3.20 87.79
C PHE A 3 6.70 2.99 86.55
N GLY A 4 6.34 2.04 85.69
CA GLY A 4 7.05 1.76 84.44
C GLY A 4 6.45 2.52 83.26
N LEU A 5 7.15 3.57 82.81
CA LEU A 5 6.92 4.21 81.51
C LEU A 5 7.27 3.20 80.39
N LYS A 6 6.31 2.86 79.52
CA LYS A 6 6.59 2.23 78.23
C LYS A 6 6.72 3.32 77.16
N ALA A 7 7.94 3.51 76.66
CA ALA A 7 8.20 4.35 75.50
C ALA A 7 7.63 3.69 74.24
N ILE A 8 6.76 4.39 73.53
CA ILE A 8 6.30 4.02 72.19
C ILE A 8 7.22 4.74 71.20
N CYS A 9 8.10 3.98 70.54
CA CYS A 9 8.86 4.48 69.39
C CYS A 9 7.93 4.54 68.17
N LEU A 10 7.56 5.75 67.74
CA LEU A 10 7.10 5.98 66.37
C LEU A 10 8.32 5.81 65.43
N ALA A 11 8.39 4.69 64.71
CA ALA A 11 9.27 4.56 63.55
C ALA A 11 8.63 5.35 62.40
N GLY A 12 9.14 6.55 62.14
CA GLY A 12 8.81 7.32 60.95
C GLY A 12 9.29 6.56 59.71
N VAL A 13 8.36 6.09 58.89
CA VAL A 13 8.64 5.59 57.54
C VAL A 13 8.96 6.80 56.67
N LEU A 14 10.24 7.12 56.53
CA LEU A 14 10.75 8.01 55.49
C LEU A 14 10.61 7.26 54.16
N VAL A 15 9.59 7.62 53.37
CA VAL A 15 9.54 7.25 51.95
C VAL A 15 10.60 8.07 51.24
N THR A 16 11.79 7.50 51.08
CA THR A 16 12.84 8.06 50.25
C THR A 16 12.44 7.89 48.78
N THR A 17 11.91 8.95 48.16
CA THR A 17 11.80 9.01 46.70
C THR A 17 13.21 9.12 46.14
N ALA A 18 13.76 8.01 45.63
CA ALA A 18 15.02 8.02 44.91
C ALA A 18 14.84 8.86 43.63
N VAL A 19 15.51 10.02 43.59
CA VAL A 19 15.64 10.83 42.37
C VAL A 19 16.70 10.14 41.50
N TYR A 20 16.27 9.30 40.57
CA TYR A 20 17.18 8.78 39.54
C TYR A 20 17.51 9.92 38.58
N ALA A 21 18.80 10.27 38.49
CA ALA A 21 19.28 11.21 37.48
C ALA A 21 19.05 10.62 36.08
N SER A 22 18.53 11.43 35.15
CA SER A 22 18.36 11.01 33.75
C SER A 22 19.72 10.65 33.16
N THR A 23 19.86 9.43 32.63
CA THR A 23 21.09 8.98 31.98
C THR A 23 21.16 9.63 30.60
N THR A 24 22.32 10.18 30.20
CA THR A 24 22.49 10.72 28.84
C THR A 24 23.40 9.79 28.02
N LEU A 25 22.90 9.35 26.87
CA LEU A 25 23.62 8.58 25.87
C LEU A 25 23.62 9.31 24.53
N SER A 26 24.55 8.90 23.67
CA SER A 26 24.70 9.37 22.30
C SER A 26 25.28 8.25 21.44
N PRO A 27 25.16 8.30 20.10
CA PRO A 27 25.66 7.24 19.21
C PRO A 27 27.09 6.79 19.51
N ASN A 28 28.04 7.71 19.69
CA ASN A 28 29.45 7.39 19.93
C ASN A 28 29.67 6.64 21.27
N GLN A 29 28.74 6.76 22.22
CA GLN A 29 28.80 6.04 23.51
C GLN A 29 28.20 4.64 23.44
N ILE A 30 27.52 4.29 22.35
CA ILE A 30 26.89 2.98 22.13
C ILE A 30 27.36 2.35 20.81
N ASN A 31 28.66 2.42 20.54
CA ASN A 31 29.31 1.81 19.37
C ASN A 31 28.80 2.34 18.02
N ASN A 32 28.53 3.65 17.94
CA ASN A 32 27.97 4.32 16.77
C ASN A 32 26.62 3.73 16.33
N SER A 33 25.86 3.19 17.27
CA SER A 33 24.54 2.60 17.03
C SER A 33 23.43 3.60 17.30
N GLY A 34 22.28 3.43 16.61
CA GLY A 34 21.01 4.06 16.97
C GLY A 34 20.05 3.14 17.71
N SER A 35 20.49 1.93 18.07
CA SER A 35 19.70 1.02 18.90
C SER A 35 19.79 1.46 20.36
N ILE A 36 18.77 2.20 20.83
CA ILE A 36 18.74 2.75 22.18
C ILE A 36 18.57 1.59 23.18
N PRO A 37 19.46 1.45 24.19
CA PRO A 37 19.41 0.32 25.12
C PRO A 37 18.23 0.42 26.10
N SER A 38 17.72 -0.74 26.53
CA SER A 38 16.79 -0.86 27.66
C SER A 38 17.52 -0.82 29.01
N GLY A 39 16.76 -0.80 30.12
CA GLY A 39 17.32 -0.89 31.48
C GLY A 39 17.54 0.45 32.17
N HIS A 40 17.09 1.55 31.56
CA HIS A 40 17.12 2.89 32.13
C HIS A 40 15.69 3.38 32.39
N ALA A 41 15.40 3.79 33.63
CA ALA A 41 14.10 4.37 33.98
C ALA A 41 13.86 5.73 33.29
N ASP A 42 14.91 6.53 33.11
CA ASP A 42 14.88 7.79 32.37
C ASP A 42 16.20 7.94 31.58
N LEU A 43 16.09 7.90 30.25
CA LEU A 43 17.20 7.98 29.32
C LEU A 43 17.00 9.13 28.32
N LYS A 44 18.04 9.93 28.12
CA LYS A 44 18.13 10.95 27.08
C LYS A 44 19.13 10.53 26.02
N PHE A 45 18.68 10.37 24.78
CA PHE A 45 19.50 10.05 23.61
C PHE A 45 19.73 11.31 22.77
N VAL A 46 20.99 11.77 22.69
CA VAL A 46 21.35 13.05 22.08
C VAL A 46 22.13 12.84 20.78
N LEU A 47 21.69 13.53 19.72
CA LEU A 47 22.33 13.58 18.41
C LEU A 47 22.95 14.97 18.21
N SER A 48 24.19 15.03 17.73
CA SER A 48 24.87 16.29 17.40
C SER A 48 25.84 16.11 16.22
N ASN A 49 26.38 17.22 15.71
CA ASN A 49 27.42 17.17 14.67
C ASN A 49 28.65 16.41 15.19
N GLY A 50 29.10 15.39 14.45
CA GLY A 50 30.18 14.49 14.86
C GLY A 50 29.77 13.39 15.85
N ASN A 51 28.52 13.34 16.29
CA ASN A 51 27.95 12.30 17.14
C ASN A 51 26.50 12.03 16.73
N TRP A 52 26.36 11.38 15.58
CA TRP A 52 25.10 11.23 14.84
C TRP A 52 24.98 9.83 14.26
N VAL A 53 23.74 9.37 14.12
CA VAL A 53 23.41 8.13 13.41
C VAL A 53 22.13 8.33 12.60
N LYS A 54 22.04 7.68 11.43
CA LYS A 54 20.91 7.82 10.52
C LYS A 54 19.63 7.18 11.05
N ASN A 55 19.71 5.95 11.52
CA ASN A 55 18.54 5.14 11.89
C ASN A 55 18.54 4.89 13.40
N ILE A 56 17.40 5.08 14.03
CA ILE A 56 17.22 4.99 15.48
C ILE A 56 16.09 4.00 15.79
N TYR A 57 16.27 3.21 16.84
CA TYR A 57 15.33 2.19 17.27
C TYR A 57 15.15 2.29 18.79
N LEU A 58 13.89 2.35 19.24
CA LEU A 58 13.56 2.18 20.66
C LEU A 58 13.61 0.69 21.01
N PRO A 59 13.99 0.31 22.25
CA PRO A 59 14.10 -1.10 22.61
C PRO A 59 12.71 -1.77 22.64
N ASN A 60 12.63 -3.01 22.15
CA ASN A 60 11.36 -3.76 22.04
C ASN A 60 10.78 -4.18 23.40
N THR A 61 11.59 -4.17 24.45
CA THR A 61 11.19 -4.52 25.81
C THR A 61 11.74 -3.47 26.77
N ALA A 62 10.91 -3.01 27.70
CA ALA A 62 11.27 -2.09 28.77
C ALA A 62 10.34 -2.31 29.96
N ASN A 63 10.67 -1.72 31.11
CA ASN A 63 9.76 -1.73 32.25
C ASN A 63 8.64 -0.70 32.02
N HIS A 64 7.48 -0.95 32.63
CA HIS A 64 6.41 0.03 32.59
C HIS A 64 6.89 1.37 33.18
N GLN A 65 6.57 2.48 32.51
CA GLN A 65 6.99 3.85 32.86
C GLN A 65 8.45 4.19 32.55
N ASP A 66 9.24 3.29 31.95
CA ASP A 66 10.56 3.66 31.41
C ASP A 66 10.39 4.78 30.38
N LYS A 67 11.29 5.76 30.41
CA LYS A 67 11.22 6.97 29.59
C LYS A 67 12.44 7.13 28.71
N ILE A 68 12.21 7.46 27.44
CA ILE A 68 13.25 7.84 26.48
C ILE A 68 12.95 9.23 25.92
N THR A 69 13.92 10.13 25.99
CA THR A 69 13.88 11.43 25.33
C THR A 69 14.92 11.48 24.22
N ILE A 70 14.52 11.71 22.98
CA ILE A 70 15.43 11.89 21.84
C ILE A 70 15.55 13.38 21.55
N GLN A 71 16.77 13.89 21.44
CA GLN A 71 17.05 15.29 21.12
C GLN A 71 18.11 15.40 20.03
N SER A 72 17.92 16.31 19.08
CA SER A 72 18.88 16.54 18.00
C SER A 72 19.30 17.99 17.88
N SER A 73 20.60 18.21 17.74
CA SER A 73 21.20 19.44 17.23
C SER A 73 22.07 19.18 15.99
N ALA A 74 21.96 17.99 15.40
CA ALA A 74 22.72 17.59 14.22
C ALA A 74 22.19 18.28 12.96
N GLY A 75 23.09 18.67 12.06
CA GLY A 75 22.72 19.21 10.74
C GLY A 75 22.15 18.16 9.78
N TRP A 76 22.34 16.86 10.06
CA TRP A 76 21.81 15.75 9.28
C TRP A 76 20.53 15.18 9.92
N LYS A 77 19.59 14.78 9.06
CA LYS A 77 18.33 14.13 9.46
C LYS A 77 18.59 12.71 9.99
N SER A 78 17.85 12.34 11.03
CA SER A 78 17.76 10.95 11.52
C SER A 78 16.33 10.43 11.40
N TYR A 79 16.16 9.11 11.50
CA TYR A 79 14.90 8.42 11.26
C TYR A 79 14.66 7.42 12.37
N LEU A 80 13.60 7.64 13.16
CA LEU A 80 13.17 6.71 14.20
C LEU A 80 12.20 5.70 13.59
N ASP A 81 12.50 4.41 13.77
CA ASP A 81 11.54 3.33 13.56
C ASP A 81 10.43 3.42 14.61
N THR A 82 9.18 3.52 14.16
CA THR A 82 8.01 3.71 15.02
C THR A 82 7.16 2.46 15.18
N SER A 83 7.62 1.29 14.69
CA SER A 83 6.87 0.03 14.70
C SER A 83 6.45 -0.44 16.11
N ASN A 84 7.25 -0.13 17.13
CA ASN A 84 6.97 -0.43 18.53
C ASN A 84 6.44 0.79 19.32
N THR A 85 5.94 1.82 18.63
CA THR A 85 5.35 3.02 19.23
C THR A 85 3.82 3.09 19.05
N ASN A 86 3.20 4.14 19.59
CA ASN A 86 1.81 4.51 19.29
C ASN A 86 1.65 5.42 18.06
N LEU A 87 2.74 5.82 17.39
CA LEU A 87 2.66 6.67 16.21
C LEU A 87 2.16 5.88 14.99
N PRO A 88 1.21 6.40 14.20
CA PRO A 88 0.64 5.72 13.04
C PRO A 88 1.40 5.98 11.74
N ILE A 89 2.69 6.25 11.85
CA ILE A 89 3.62 6.39 10.72
C ILE A 89 4.66 5.27 10.86
N GLU A 90 5.32 4.92 9.76
CA GLU A 90 6.38 3.89 9.79
C GLU A 90 7.71 4.43 10.30
N VAL A 91 7.96 5.72 10.05
CA VAL A 91 9.19 6.40 10.39
C VAL A 91 8.90 7.83 10.83
N LEU A 92 9.50 8.25 11.95
CA LEU A 92 9.52 9.65 12.38
C LEU A 92 10.86 10.29 11.97
N GLU A 93 10.80 11.33 11.13
CA GLU A 93 11.97 12.11 10.76
C GLU A 93 12.37 13.09 11.89
N ILE A 94 13.64 13.06 12.30
CA ILE A 94 14.23 13.90 13.34
C ILE A 94 15.21 14.87 12.69
N GLN A 95 15.03 16.17 12.95
CA GLN A 95 15.83 17.28 12.45
C GLN A 95 16.47 18.05 13.62
N SER A 96 17.39 18.97 13.32
CA SER A 96 17.97 19.87 14.32
C SER A 96 16.88 20.66 15.04
N GLY A 97 16.94 20.71 16.36
CA GLY A 97 15.96 21.36 17.24
C GLY A 97 14.83 20.46 17.71
N ASP A 98 14.63 19.28 17.10
CA ASP A 98 13.56 18.37 17.53
C ASP A 98 13.86 17.75 18.91
N THR A 99 12.79 17.59 19.69
CA THR A 99 12.78 16.85 20.96
C THR A 99 11.53 15.99 21.01
N PHE A 100 11.70 14.69 21.20
CA PHE A 100 10.60 13.73 21.34
C PHE A 100 10.76 12.94 22.64
N GLN A 101 9.66 12.72 23.35
CA GLN A 101 9.65 11.92 24.56
C GLN A 101 8.67 10.77 24.42
N PHE A 102 9.10 9.59 24.86
CA PHE A 102 8.34 8.36 24.84
C PHE A 102 8.36 7.73 26.22
N VAL A 103 7.25 7.13 26.62
CA VAL A 103 7.10 6.36 27.86
C VAL A 103 6.58 4.98 27.53
N TYR A 104 7.20 3.94 28.05
CA TYR A 104 6.81 2.56 27.75
C TYR A 104 5.57 2.13 28.55
N ASP A 105 4.54 1.68 27.82
CA ASP A 105 3.35 1.08 28.39
C ASP A 105 3.42 -0.46 28.25
N ALA A 106 3.51 -1.16 29.38
CA ALA A 106 3.64 -2.61 29.40
C ALA A 106 2.34 -3.35 29.04
N ASN A 107 1.17 -2.71 29.20
CA ASN A 107 -0.12 -3.26 28.78
C ASN A 107 -0.26 -3.20 27.26
N LEU A 108 0.18 -2.09 26.66
CA LEU A 108 0.20 -1.91 25.20
C LEU A 108 1.40 -2.57 24.53
N LYS A 109 2.46 -2.88 25.30
CA LYS A 109 3.79 -3.30 24.83
C LYS A 109 4.36 -2.34 23.77
N LYS A 110 4.21 -1.04 24.03
CA LYS A 110 4.54 0.03 23.10
C LYS A 110 5.10 1.25 23.82
N TRP A 111 5.94 1.98 23.11
CA TRP A 111 6.40 3.31 23.48
C TRP A 111 5.33 4.36 23.12
N VAL A 112 4.76 5.00 24.13
CA VAL A 112 3.73 6.02 23.99
C VAL A 112 4.37 7.40 23.97
N THR A 113 4.21 8.11 22.86
CA THR A 113 4.68 9.47 22.68
C THR A 113 4.00 10.40 23.67
N GLN A 114 4.78 11.21 24.39
CA GLN A 114 4.28 12.21 25.33
C GLN A 114 4.11 13.54 24.61
N LEU A 115 2.85 14.00 24.51
CA LEU A 115 2.47 15.22 23.82
C LEU A 115 1.72 16.14 24.78
N ALA A 116 2.02 17.43 24.74
CA ALA A 116 1.23 18.42 25.46
C ALA A 116 -0.10 18.65 24.71
N ALA A 117 -1.21 18.58 25.45
CA ALA A 117 -2.53 18.78 24.89
C ALA A 117 -2.83 20.26 24.67
N ILE A 118 -3.26 20.58 23.46
CA ILE A 118 -3.85 21.85 23.03
C ILE A 118 -5.36 21.65 22.99
N SER A 119 -6.13 22.60 23.50
CA SER A 119 -7.60 22.49 23.55
C SER A 119 -8.26 23.78 23.09
N PRO A 120 -9.53 23.72 22.64
CA PRO A 120 -10.36 24.91 22.46
C PRO A 120 -10.41 25.75 23.74
N THR A 121 -10.37 27.07 23.60
CA THR A 121 -10.18 28.02 24.70
C THR A 121 -11.33 28.99 24.91
N ASN A 122 -12.13 29.27 23.87
CA ASN A 122 -13.09 30.36 23.90
C ASN A 122 -14.56 29.90 23.98
N GLY A 123 -14.81 28.58 23.93
CA GLY A 123 -16.15 28.00 23.97
C GLY A 123 -17.03 28.38 22.78
N ALA A 124 -16.45 28.89 21.70
CA ALA A 124 -17.17 29.30 20.50
C ALA A 124 -17.73 28.09 19.73
N GLN A 125 -18.71 28.36 18.87
CA GLN A 125 -19.20 27.35 17.93
C GLN A 125 -18.11 26.91 16.93
N PHE A 126 -17.21 27.83 16.57
CA PHE A 126 -16.11 27.57 15.65
C PHE A 126 -14.81 28.11 16.24
N GLU A 127 -13.77 27.30 16.29
CA GLU A 127 -12.44 27.71 16.76
C GLU A 127 -11.34 27.12 15.84
N GLU A 128 -10.46 27.97 15.32
CA GLU A 128 -9.23 27.52 14.68
C GLU A 128 -8.18 27.23 15.76
N ILE A 129 -7.61 26.03 15.75
CA ILE A 129 -6.67 25.60 16.77
C ILE A 129 -5.27 26.13 16.44
N ALA A 130 -4.72 26.96 17.31
CA ALA A 130 -3.36 27.46 17.18
C ALA A 130 -2.34 26.33 17.44
N LEU A 131 -1.63 25.93 16.39
CA LEU A 131 -0.52 24.98 16.47
C LEU A 131 0.81 25.75 16.51
N ASN A 132 1.80 25.19 17.21
CA ASN A 132 3.16 25.73 17.21
C ASN A 132 4.04 25.02 16.15
N ASN A 133 5.32 25.32 16.10
CA ASN A 133 6.26 24.77 15.11
C ASN A 133 6.77 23.35 15.42
N THR A 134 6.28 22.70 16.49
CA THR A 134 6.68 21.33 16.82
C THR A 134 6.03 20.31 15.90
N LYS A 135 6.77 19.25 15.59
CA LYS A 135 6.32 18.22 14.63
C LYS A 135 5.18 17.34 15.12
N LEU A 136 5.11 17.07 16.43
CA LEU A 136 4.08 16.21 17.02
C LEU A 136 3.28 17.03 18.00
N GLN A 137 1.97 17.12 17.80
CA GLN A 137 1.06 17.89 18.66
C GLN A 137 -0.21 17.10 18.94
N HIS A 138 -0.84 17.38 20.08
CA HIS A 138 -2.07 16.72 20.50
C HIS A 138 -3.17 17.75 20.70
N ILE A 139 -4.28 17.60 19.98
CA ILE A 139 -5.52 18.35 20.18
C ILE A 139 -6.48 17.51 21.00
N LEU A 140 -6.91 18.02 22.14
CA LEU A 140 -7.87 17.37 23.04
C LEU A 140 -9.12 18.23 23.20
N LEU A 141 -10.28 17.65 22.85
CA LEU A 141 -11.59 18.19 23.21
C LEU A 141 -12.08 17.48 24.46
N ALA A 142 -12.54 18.24 25.45
CA ALA A 142 -13.07 17.73 26.71
C ALA A 142 -14.22 18.61 27.21
N ASP A 143 -15.00 18.13 28.16
CA ASP A 143 -16.04 18.94 28.79
C ASP A 143 -15.41 20.19 29.45
N GLY A 144 -15.97 21.37 29.14
CA GLY A 144 -15.40 22.67 29.53
C GLY A 144 -14.25 23.19 28.64
N LYS A 145 -13.76 22.38 27.69
CA LYS A 145 -12.75 22.72 26.69
C LYS A 145 -13.19 22.20 25.31
N TRP A 146 -14.27 22.79 24.82
CA TRP A 146 -15.05 22.26 23.70
C TRP A 146 -15.41 23.37 22.71
N ALA A 147 -15.44 23.03 21.43
CA ALA A 147 -16.02 23.82 20.35
C ALA A 147 -16.84 22.89 19.45
N LYS A 148 -17.91 23.39 18.82
CA LYS A 148 -18.74 22.57 17.92
C LYS A 148 -17.95 22.15 16.69
N THR A 149 -17.20 23.07 16.11
CA THR A 149 -16.33 22.83 14.95
C THR A 149 -14.93 23.33 15.29
N ILE A 150 -13.92 22.48 15.13
CA ILE A 150 -12.52 22.90 15.19
C ILE A 150 -11.94 22.98 13.77
N ALA A 151 -11.10 23.99 13.50
CA ALA A 151 -10.35 24.07 12.25
C ALA A 151 -8.87 23.87 12.49
N LEU A 152 -8.22 23.18 11.55
CA LEU A 152 -6.78 23.01 11.53
C LEU A 152 -6.14 24.09 10.65
N PRO A 153 -5.05 24.73 11.11
CA PRO A 153 -4.39 25.78 10.36
C PRO A 153 -3.76 25.24 9.07
N SER A 154 -3.62 26.09 8.05
CA SER A 154 -2.96 25.75 6.77
C SER A 154 -1.53 26.29 6.67
N ASN A 155 -1.05 27.02 7.67
CA ASN A 155 0.28 27.65 7.69
C ASN A 155 1.20 26.96 8.70
N VAL A 156 1.31 25.64 8.61
CA VAL A 156 2.23 24.84 9.44
C VAL A 156 3.34 24.21 8.60
N ASN A 157 4.40 23.74 9.26
CA ASN A 157 5.51 23.08 8.60
C ASN A 157 5.05 21.76 7.95
N ASP A 158 5.64 21.44 6.80
CA ASP A 158 5.43 20.15 6.14
C ASP A 158 5.77 18.99 7.08
N GLY A 159 4.95 17.94 7.05
CA GLY A 159 5.14 16.76 7.88
C GLY A 159 4.70 16.92 9.34
N THR A 160 4.16 18.08 9.75
CA THR A 160 3.54 18.24 11.08
C THR A 160 2.43 17.20 11.26
N LEU A 161 2.50 16.41 12.33
CA LEU A 161 1.57 15.35 12.65
C LEU A 161 0.78 15.73 13.93
N VAL A 162 -0.54 15.67 13.83
CA VAL A 162 -1.45 16.02 14.91
C VAL A 162 -2.30 14.83 15.28
N GLN A 163 -2.29 14.46 16.56
CA GLN A 163 -3.29 13.58 17.16
C GLN A 163 -4.49 14.43 17.60
N ILE A 164 -5.70 14.03 17.26
CA ILE A 164 -6.94 14.69 17.65
C ILE A 164 -7.79 13.67 18.40
N THR A 165 -8.10 13.96 19.66
CA THR A 165 -8.95 13.09 20.50
C THR A 165 -10.09 13.88 21.14
N SER A 166 -11.21 13.20 21.38
CA SER A 166 -12.31 13.77 22.16
C SER A 166 -12.67 12.88 23.33
N THR A 167 -12.74 13.48 24.52
CA THR A 167 -13.35 12.89 25.72
C THR A 167 -14.65 13.61 26.11
N ALA A 168 -15.05 14.62 25.34
CA ALA A 168 -16.25 15.42 25.60
C ALA A 168 -17.52 14.61 25.42
N THR A 169 -18.54 14.94 26.23
CA THR A 169 -19.87 14.36 26.17
C THR A 169 -20.63 14.82 24.92
N TYR A 170 -20.40 16.06 24.48
CA TYR A 170 -21.04 16.64 23.30
C TYR A 170 -20.21 16.41 22.03
N PRO A 171 -20.83 15.99 20.92
CA PRO A 171 -20.11 15.77 19.67
C PRO A 171 -19.62 17.08 19.05
N SER A 172 -18.44 17.02 18.43
CA SER A 172 -17.87 18.09 17.60
C SER A 172 -17.60 17.58 16.18
N GLU A 173 -17.04 18.43 15.33
CA GLU A 173 -16.51 18.04 14.02
C GLU A 173 -15.22 18.80 13.69
N ILE A 174 -14.45 18.28 12.74
CA ILE A 174 -13.31 18.98 12.14
C ILE A 174 -13.79 19.67 10.87
N SER A 175 -13.48 20.96 10.74
CA SER A 175 -13.69 21.73 9.51
C SER A 175 -13.01 21.05 8.32
N LYS A 176 -13.76 20.87 7.24
CA LYS A 176 -13.33 20.11 6.06
C LYS A 176 -12.47 20.91 5.09
N THR A 177 -12.36 22.23 5.27
CA THR A 177 -11.70 23.16 4.33
C THR A 177 -10.26 22.76 4.01
N ASN A 178 -9.49 22.40 5.03
CA ASN A 178 -8.07 22.08 4.90
C ASN A 178 -7.80 20.57 4.93
N LEU A 179 -8.84 19.73 4.89
CA LEU A 179 -8.68 18.27 4.83
C LEU A 179 -8.56 17.80 3.39
N LEU A 180 -7.84 16.70 3.17
CA LEU A 180 -7.68 16.09 1.84
C LEU A 180 -9.04 15.77 1.20
N PHE A 181 -9.94 15.18 1.97
CA PHE A 181 -11.30 14.84 1.55
C PHE A 181 -12.33 15.28 2.59
N PRO A 182 -13.55 15.66 2.17
CA PRO A 182 -14.60 16.12 3.07
C PRO A 182 -15.36 14.98 3.78
N SER A 183 -14.65 13.98 4.30
CA SER A 183 -15.20 12.80 5.01
C SER A 183 -15.93 13.16 6.31
N SER A 184 -16.55 12.18 6.96
CA SER A 184 -17.34 12.32 8.19
C SER A 184 -16.48 12.50 9.44
N PHE A 185 -15.63 13.53 9.51
CA PHE A 185 -14.75 13.83 10.65
C PHE A 185 -15.47 14.37 11.90
N ASN A 186 -16.47 13.63 12.38
CA ASN A 186 -17.14 13.90 13.64
C ASN A 186 -16.27 13.42 14.81
N LEU A 187 -16.29 14.15 15.92
CA LEU A 187 -15.54 13.88 17.14
C LEU A 187 -16.52 13.59 18.27
N THR A 188 -16.80 12.32 18.51
CA THR A 188 -17.55 11.84 19.68
C THR A 188 -16.58 11.37 20.78
N GLN A 189 -17.11 11.13 21.98
CA GLN A 189 -16.32 10.54 23.07
C GLN A 189 -15.58 9.27 22.61
N GLY A 190 -14.26 9.24 22.80
CA GLY A 190 -13.37 8.14 22.42
C GLY A 190 -12.86 8.17 20.98
N SER A 191 -13.23 9.18 20.17
CA SER A 191 -12.69 9.39 18.82
C SER A 191 -11.19 9.70 18.87
N GLU A 192 -10.47 9.20 17.88
CA GLU A 192 -9.03 9.45 17.72
C GLU A 192 -8.66 9.48 16.25
N TYR A 193 -8.11 10.60 15.80
CA TYR A 193 -7.63 10.82 14.43
C TYR A 193 -6.19 11.30 14.46
N TRP A 194 -5.39 10.86 13.50
CA TRP A 194 -4.04 11.34 13.28
C TRP A 194 -3.93 11.88 11.87
N LEU A 195 -3.60 13.16 11.77
CA LEU A 195 -3.53 13.88 10.51
C LEU A 195 -2.14 14.48 10.32
N LYS A 196 -1.54 14.30 9.14
CA LYS A 196 -0.25 14.87 8.76
C LYS A 196 -0.44 15.97 7.74
N TYR A 197 0.16 17.14 7.97
CA TYR A 197 0.12 18.22 7.00
C TYR A 197 1.06 17.94 5.83
N ASN A 198 0.58 18.15 4.61
CA ASN A 198 1.37 18.12 3.40
C ASN A 198 1.34 19.52 2.75
N ALA A 199 2.51 20.17 2.71
CA ALA A 199 2.62 21.55 2.24
C ALA A 199 2.42 21.70 0.73
N GLU A 200 2.77 20.67 -0.07
CA GLU A 200 2.57 20.68 -1.52
C GLU A 200 1.08 20.67 -1.89
N LEU A 201 0.28 19.90 -1.15
CA LEU A 201 -1.17 19.86 -1.32
C LEU A 201 -1.89 20.98 -0.55
N GLN A 202 -1.22 21.60 0.43
CA GLN A 202 -1.82 22.48 1.42
C GLN A 202 -3.00 21.82 2.17
N LYS A 203 -2.86 20.53 2.47
CA LYS A 203 -3.92 19.71 3.08
C LYS A 203 -3.41 18.88 4.25
N TRP A 204 -4.30 18.64 5.20
CA TRP A 204 -4.18 17.64 6.24
C TRP A 204 -4.62 16.28 5.71
N ILE A 205 -3.71 15.32 5.78
CA ILE A 205 -3.85 13.96 5.26
C ILE A 205 -4.10 13.00 6.42
N PRO A 206 -5.15 12.17 6.38
CA PRO A 206 -5.37 11.16 7.41
C PRO A 206 -4.31 10.06 7.33
N GLU A 207 -3.52 9.92 8.39
CA GLU A 207 -2.54 8.83 8.57
C GLU A 207 -3.14 7.67 9.36
N PHE A 208 -4.01 7.97 10.33
CA PHE A 208 -4.80 6.97 11.04
C PHE A 208 -6.13 7.52 11.51
N ILE A 209 -7.17 6.70 11.38
CA ILE A 209 -8.50 6.95 11.89
C ILE A 209 -8.87 5.77 12.78
N LYS A 210 -9.16 6.02 14.05
CA LYS A 210 -9.69 4.97 14.92
C LYS A 210 -11.09 4.60 14.43
N PRO A 211 -11.34 3.33 14.05
CA PRO A 211 -12.62 2.93 13.48
C PRO A 211 -13.73 2.93 14.54
N VAL A 212 -14.92 3.36 14.15
CA VAL A 212 -16.14 3.11 14.93
C VAL A 212 -16.55 1.66 14.73
N LYS A 213 -16.45 0.85 15.79
CA LYS A 213 -16.76 -0.58 15.74
C LYS A 213 -18.23 -0.83 16.04
N ILE A 214 -18.89 -1.58 15.16
CA ILE A 214 -20.31 -1.93 15.26
C ILE A 214 -20.44 -3.44 15.09
N ASN A 215 -21.22 -4.09 15.95
CA ASN A 215 -21.60 -5.48 15.74
C ASN A 215 -22.80 -5.52 14.80
N VAL A 216 -22.78 -6.39 13.79
CA VAL A 216 -23.86 -6.40 12.79
C VAL A 216 -25.25 -6.67 13.39
N LYS A 217 -25.34 -7.45 14.48
CA LYS A 217 -26.60 -7.70 15.18
C LYS A 217 -27.27 -6.43 15.73
N ASP A 218 -26.49 -5.39 16.04
CA ASP A 218 -26.98 -4.15 16.63
C ASP A 218 -27.62 -3.23 15.57
N ILE A 219 -27.33 -3.48 14.28
CA ILE A 219 -27.84 -2.70 13.14
C ILE A 219 -28.70 -3.54 12.17
N GLY A 220 -28.71 -4.86 12.31
CA GLY A 220 -29.44 -5.77 11.43
C GLY A 220 -28.81 -5.92 10.04
N ALA A 221 -29.65 -6.16 9.03
CA ALA A 221 -29.22 -6.47 7.66
C ALA A 221 -28.82 -5.24 6.82
N SER A 222 -28.77 -4.04 7.40
CA SER A 222 -28.43 -2.82 6.67
C SER A 222 -27.89 -1.74 7.59
N LEU A 223 -26.94 -0.94 7.11
CA LEU A 223 -26.54 0.31 7.77
C LEU A 223 -27.20 1.48 7.06
N SER A 224 -27.87 2.36 7.82
CA SER A 224 -28.56 3.53 7.26
C SER A 224 -27.61 4.67 6.91
N THR A 225 -26.62 4.95 7.77
CA THR A 225 -25.62 5.99 7.57
C THR A 225 -24.33 5.65 8.33
N VAL A 226 -23.21 6.23 7.89
CA VAL A 226 -21.96 6.29 8.66
C VAL A 226 -21.88 7.59 9.43
N ILE A 227 -21.15 7.58 10.55
CA ILE A 227 -20.97 8.76 11.43
C ILE A 227 -19.49 9.14 11.64
N ALA A 228 -18.56 8.39 11.06
CA ALA A 228 -17.12 8.58 11.17
C ALA A 228 -16.45 8.23 9.84
N PRO A 229 -15.20 8.67 9.58
CA PRO A 229 -14.53 8.40 8.31
C PRO A 229 -14.25 6.90 8.11
N VAL A 230 -14.15 6.12 9.18
CA VAL A 230 -13.99 4.65 9.11
C VAL A 230 -14.98 3.98 10.07
N THR A 231 -15.82 3.11 9.51
CA THR A 231 -16.73 2.23 10.26
C THR A 231 -16.29 0.78 10.09
N GLU A 232 -16.15 0.04 11.19
CA GLU A 232 -15.81 -1.39 11.19
C GLU A 232 -17.03 -2.20 11.65
N ILE A 233 -17.56 -3.04 10.75
CA ILE A 233 -18.70 -3.91 10.98
C ILE A 233 -18.17 -5.32 11.24
N ASN A 234 -18.50 -5.85 12.41
CA ASN A 234 -18.02 -7.14 12.88
C ASN A 234 -19.14 -8.19 12.83
N PHE A 235 -18.87 -9.31 12.16
CA PHE A 235 -19.65 -10.53 12.17
C PHE A 235 -18.94 -11.59 13.04
N ALA A 236 -19.69 -12.30 13.87
CA ALA A 236 -19.20 -13.39 14.70
C ALA A 236 -20.32 -14.40 14.99
N ASP A 237 -20.00 -15.54 15.59
CA ASP A 237 -21.03 -16.44 16.11
C ASP A 237 -21.91 -15.70 17.14
N ALA A 238 -23.24 -15.87 17.05
CA ALA A 238 -24.25 -15.09 17.78
C ALA A 238 -24.28 -13.56 17.49
N ASN A 239 -23.51 -13.09 16.51
CA ASN A 239 -23.52 -11.73 15.98
C ASN A 239 -23.46 -11.77 14.45
N TRP A 240 -24.55 -12.23 13.83
CA TRP A 240 -24.57 -12.58 12.42
C TRP A 240 -25.93 -12.31 11.80
N VAL A 241 -25.91 -11.90 10.53
CA VAL A 241 -27.07 -11.78 9.66
C VAL A 241 -26.75 -12.46 8.32
N PRO A 242 -27.75 -13.04 7.61
CA PRO A 242 -27.50 -13.76 6.37
C PRO A 242 -27.02 -12.87 5.23
N ASN A 243 -27.42 -11.60 5.24
CA ASN A 243 -27.01 -10.63 4.25
C ASN A 243 -26.93 -9.23 4.84
N PHE A 244 -26.13 -8.37 4.20
CA PHE A 244 -25.89 -7.01 4.66
C PHE A 244 -25.79 -6.01 3.51
N THR A 245 -26.46 -4.88 3.64
CA THR A 245 -26.49 -3.78 2.65
C THR A 245 -25.78 -2.54 3.18
N LEU A 246 -24.86 -1.99 2.37
CA LEU A 246 -24.19 -0.72 2.67
C LEU A 246 -25.18 0.47 2.56
N PRO A 247 -24.91 1.60 3.23
CA PRO A 247 -25.71 2.82 3.07
C PRO A 247 -25.82 3.28 1.61
N THR A 248 -26.90 3.98 1.28
CA THR A 248 -27.06 4.55 -0.07
C THR A 248 -26.14 5.73 -0.34
N THR A 249 -25.74 6.46 0.70
CA THR A 249 -24.86 7.63 0.61
C THR A 249 -23.96 7.74 1.84
N ALA A 250 -22.84 8.44 1.69
CA ALA A 250 -21.95 8.84 2.79
C ALA A 250 -21.24 10.16 2.42
N ASN A 251 -20.36 10.67 3.29
CA ASN A 251 -19.45 11.73 2.89
C ASN A 251 -18.31 11.16 2.05
N ASP A 252 -17.67 12.04 1.27
CA ASP A 252 -16.64 11.60 0.34
C ASP A 252 -15.46 10.93 1.07
N ARG A 253 -15.03 9.78 0.55
CA ARG A 253 -13.96 8.92 1.09
C ARG A 253 -14.22 8.32 2.47
N ASP A 254 -15.44 8.37 2.98
CA ASP A 254 -15.82 7.51 4.10
C ASP A 254 -15.59 6.03 3.74
N ARG A 255 -15.15 5.24 4.71
CA ARG A 255 -14.81 3.83 4.53
C ARG A 255 -15.60 2.92 5.43
N ILE A 256 -15.93 1.74 4.92
CA ILE A 256 -16.54 0.65 5.68
C ILE A 256 -15.65 -0.58 5.56
N TRP A 257 -15.24 -1.13 6.70
CA TRP A 257 -14.60 -2.44 6.82
C TRP A 257 -15.61 -3.45 7.30
N ILE A 258 -15.74 -4.59 6.61
CA ILE A 258 -16.60 -5.69 7.04
C ILE A 258 -15.73 -6.90 7.31
N LYS A 259 -15.75 -7.39 8.55
CA LYS A 259 -14.92 -8.52 9.02
C LYS A 259 -15.81 -9.63 9.53
N SER A 260 -15.38 -10.89 9.36
CA SER A 260 -16.09 -12.03 9.92
C SER A 260 -15.19 -13.03 10.62
N THR A 261 -15.57 -13.40 11.83
CA THR A 261 -15.08 -14.59 12.55
C THR A 261 -16.14 -15.68 12.67
N ALA A 262 -17.35 -15.44 12.13
CA ALA A 262 -18.49 -16.33 12.20
C ALA A 262 -18.23 -17.64 11.43
N THR A 263 -18.81 -18.73 11.93
CA THR A 263 -18.73 -20.05 11.32
C THR A 263 -19.51 -20.12 10.00
N TRP A 264 -20.64 -19.42 9.91
CA TRP A 264 -21.51 -19.39 8.74
C TRP A 264 -21.20 -18.20 7.84
N SER A 265 -21.16 -18.43 6.52
CA SER A 265 -20.95 -17.36 5.55
C SER A 265 -22.17 -16.44 5.44
N ALA A 266 -21.93 -15.15 5.27
CA ALA A 266 -22.95 -14.15 4.96
C ALA A 266 -22.75 -13.59 3.54
N LYS A 267 -23.73 -12.85 3.02
CA LYS A 267 -23.63 -12.13 1.74
C LYS A 267 -23.58 -10.61 1.96
N ILE A 268 -22.62 -9.93 1.35
CA ILE A 268 -22.70 -8.47 1.19
C ILE A 268 -23.48 -8.20 -0.10
N ASN A 269 -24.57 -7.43 0.00
CA ASN A 269 -25.40 -7.10 -1.14
C ASN A 269 -24.69 -6.07 -2.03
N ASN A 270 -24.71 -6.27 -3.34
CA ASN A 270 -24.07 -5.38 -4.32
C ASN A 270 -24.81 -4.03 -4.49
N THR A 271 -26.00 -3.89 -3.91
CA THR A 271 -26.73 -2.61 -3.90
C THR A 271 -25.85 -1.51 -3.30
N ASN A 272 -25.80 -0.36 -3.97
CA ASN A 272 -24.96 0.81 -3.65
C ASN A 272 -23.44 0.60 -3.86
N ILE A 273 -22.99 -0.55 -4.36
CA ILE A 273 -21.58 -0.85 -4.60
C ILE A 273 -21.30 -0.79 -6.10
N SER A 274 -20.16 -0.25 -6.51
CA SER A 274 -19.73 -0.19 -7.91
C SER A 274 -19.14 -1.52 -8.41
N SER A 275 -19.72 -2.66 -8.00
CA SER A 275 -19.25 -4.00 -8.36
C SER A 275 -20.39 -5.01 -8.25
N ASP A 276 -20.54 -5.84 -9.28
CA ASP A 276 -21.52 -6.94 -9.34
C ASP A 276 -20.93 -8.31 -8.92
N ALA A 277 -19.64 -8.32 -8.55
CA ALA A 277 -18.91 -9.53 -8.20
C ALA A 277 -19.48 -10.25 -6.97
N THR A 278 -19.04 -11.48 -6.74
CA THR A 278 -19.45 -12.31 -5.62
C THR A 278 -18.82 -11.82 -4.31
N LEU A 279 -19.63 -11.17 -3.46
CA LEU A 279 -19.22 -10.65 -2.15
C LEU A 279 -19.71 -11.55 -1.01
N THR A 280 -19.22 -12.79 -0.96
CA THR A 280 -19.52 -13.69 0.16
C THR A 280 -18.51 -13.45 1.29
N LEU A 281 -19.02 -13.26 2.50
CA LEU A 281 -18.25 -13.01 3.71
C LEU A 281 -18.10 -14.31 4.50
N LYS A 282 -16.95 -14.97 4.37
CA LYS A 282 -16.61 -16.22 5.07
C LYS A 282 -15.81 -15.94 6.35
N LYS A 283 -15.57 -16.99 7.15
CA LYS A 283 -14.71 -16.90 8.32
C LYS A 283 -13.30 -16.45 7.93
N GLY A 284 -12.81 -15.38 8.55
CA GLY A 284 -11.51 -14.78 8.29
C GLY A 284 -11.51 -13.77 7.14
N ASP A 285 -12.60 -13.63 6.38
CA ASP A 285 -12.68 -12.65 5.30
C ASP A 285 -12.79 -11.22 5.84
N GLN A 286 -12.19 -10.29 5.10
CA GLN A 286 -12.35 -8.85 5.28
C GLN A 286 -12.61 -8.19 3.92
N TYR A 287 -13.60 -7.30 3.88
CA TYR A 287 -13.87 -6.42 2.74
C TYR A 287 -13.68 -4.96 3.16
N GLU A 288 -13.22 -4.14 2.24
CA GLU A 288 -13.13 -2.68 2.41
C GLU A 288 -13.82 -1.96 1.27
N PHE A 289 -14.66 -1.00 1.64
CA PHE A 289 -15.39 -0.14 0.73
C PHE A 289 -15.08 1.31 1.02
N MET A 290 -15.05 2.15 -0.02
CA MET A 290 -14.86 3.59 0.08
C MET A 290 -15.95 4.30 -0.72
N PHE A 291 -16.65 5.25 -0.10
CA PHE A 291 -17.66 6.03 -0.80
C PHE A 291 -17.00 7.10 -1.67
N VAL A 292 -17.49 7.27 -2.89
CA VAL A 292 -17.02 8.28 -3.83
C VAL A 292 -18.21 9.16 -4.20
N SER A 293 -18.22 10.41 -3.73
CA SER A 293 -19.40 11.27 -3.79
C SER A 293 -19.79 11.66 -5.22
N ASP A 294 -18.83 11.90 -6.10
CA ASP A 294 -19.07 12.24 -7.51
C ASP A 294 -19.68 11.07 -8.32
N ASN A 295 -19.43 9.83 -7.90
CA ASN A 295 -20.01 8.62 -8.48
C ASN A 295 -21.28 8.15 -7.75
N GLY A 296 -21.51 8.60 -6.51
CA GLY A 296 -22.66 8.21 -5.68
C GLY A 296 -22.68 6.74 -5.27
N HIS A 297 -21.53 6.06 -5.23
CA HIS A 297 -21.43 4.61 -4.94
C HIS A 297 -20.24 4.29 -4.04
N TRP A 298 -20.32 3.13 -3.39
CA TRP A 298 -19.21 2.50 -2.67
C TRP A 298 -18.31 1.73 -3.63
N VAL A 299 -17.06 2.14 -3.74
CA VAL A 299 -16.02 1.43 -4.49
C VAL A 299 -15.44 0.33 -3.62
N LEU A 300 -15.33 -0.89 -4.17
CA LEU A 300 -14.64 -2.01 -3.52
C LEU A 300 -13.13 -1.79 -3.59
N MET A 301 -12.51 -1.50 -2.44
CA MET A 301 -11.09 -1.19 -2.32
C MET A 301 -10.24 -2.43 -2.01
N SER A 302 -10.80 -3.36 -1.23
CA SER A 302 -10.12 -4.61 -0.85
C SER A 302 -11.14 -5.74 -0.68
N ALA A 303 -10.75 -6.93 -1.12
CA ALA A 303 -11.54 -8.15 -1.06
C ALA A 303 -10.64 -9.37 -0.86
N PRO A 304 -11.13 -10.46 -0.25
CA PRO A 304 -10.39 -11.71 -0.17
C PRO A 304 -10.16 -12.29 -1.56
N THR A 305 -9.04 -13.00 -1.70
CA THR A 305 -8.72 -13.81 -2.87
C THR A 305 -8.53 -15.25 -2.42
N LYS A 306 -9.28 -16.19 -3.00
CA LYS A 306 -9.02 -17.61 -2.76
C LYS A 306 -7.84 -18.04 -3.61
N VAL A 307 -6.92 -18.78 -3.00
CA VAL A 307 -5.74 -19.29 -3.68
C VAL A 307 -5.74 -20.80 -3.59
N ILE A 308 -5.67 -21.47 -4.74
CA ILE A 308 -5.27 -22.87 -4.84
C ILE A 308 -3.76 -22.86 -5.11
N GLU A 309 -3.01 -23.23 -4.08
CA GLU A 309 -1.54 -23.22 -4.11
C GLU A 309 -0.96 -24.31 -5.03
N ALA A 310 0.31 -24.16 -5.38
CA ALA A 310 1.01 -25.08 -6.30
C ALA A 310 1.11 -26.53 -5.78
N ASN A 311 0.99 -26.72 -4.46
CA ASN A 311 0.92 -28.02 -3.80
C ASN A 311 -0.52 -28.47 -3.49
N GLY A 312 -1.53 -27.64 -3.81
CA GLY A 312 -2.94 -27.93 -3.63
C GLY A 312 -3.52 -28.68 -4.83
N SER A 313 -4.51 -29.54 -4.58
CA SER A 313 -5.18 -30.28 -5.65
C SER A 313 -6.07 -29.38 -6.50
N ILE A 314 -5.94 -29.48 -7.82
CA ILE A 314 -6.81 -28.81 -8.79
C ILE A 314 -7.92 -29.78 -9.21
N ALA A 315 -9.17 -29.37 -9.00
CA ALA A 315 -10.35 -30.09 -9.50
C ALA A 315 -10.50 -29.91 -11.02
N SER A 316 -11.13 -30.89 -11.68
CA SER A 316 -11.40 -30.82 -13.13
C SER A 316 -12.33 -29.68 -13.51
N VAL A 317 -13.23 -29.30 -12.60
CA VAL A 317 -14.02 -28.08 -12.64
C VAL A 317 -13.64 -27.25 -11.42
N LEU A 318 -13.20 -26.01 -11.66
CA LEU A 318 -12.86 -25.09 -10.57
C LEU A 318 -14.10 -24.81 -9.70
N PRO A 319 -13.90 -24.59 -8.39
CA PRO A 319 -15.01 -24.35 -7.48
C PRO A 319 -15.78 -23.09 -7.89
N ASN A 320 -17.10 -23.10 -7.65
CA ASN A 320 -17.94 -21.91 -7.81
C ASN A 320 -17.37 -20.73 -7.00
N MET A 321 -17.57 -19.53 -7.52
CA MET A 321 -16.99 -18.32 -6.93
C MET A 321 -17.60 -18.05 -5.55
N THR A 322 -16.74 -17.86 -4.55
CA THR A 322 -17.11 -17.47 -3.17
C THR A 322 -16.46 -16.16 -2.74
N GLU A 323 -15.75 -15.51 -3.64
CA GLU A 323 -15.09 -14.22 -3.48
C GLU A 323 -14.86 -13.64 -4.89
N PRO A 324 -14.55 -12.34 -5.04
CA PRO A 324 -14.41 -11.72 -6.35
C PRO A 324 -13.27 -12.28 -7.20
N THR A 325 -12.30 -12.97 -6.60
CA THR A 325 -11.13 -13.49 -7.33
C THR A 325 -10.67 -14.86 -6.80
N LEU A 326 -10.48 -15.78 -7.74
CA LEU A 326 -9.83 -17.08 -7.53
C LEU A 326 -8.47 -17.09 -8.25
N LYS A 327 -7.39 -17.37 -7.52
CA LYS A 327 -6.06 -17.63 -8.07
C LYS A 327 -5.76 -19.12 -8.03
N VAL A 328 -5.24 -19.67 -9.12
CA VAL A 328 -4.84 -21.08 -9.21
C VAL A 328 -3.40 -21.16 -9.71
N ARG A 329 -2.53 -21.76 -8.89
CA ARG A 329 -1.13 -22.00 -9.21
C ARG A 329 -0.96 -23.43 -9.69
N ILE A 330 -0.70 -23.59 -10.98
CA ILE A 330 -0.49 -24.88 -11.63
C ILE A 330 1.02 -25.17 -11.61
N SER A 331 1.38 -26.37 -11.19
CA SER A 331 2.74 -26.90 -11.18
C SER A 331 2.72 -28.36 -11.63
N ASN A 332 3.90 -28.96 -11.83
CA ASN A 332 3.99 -30.39 -12.19
C ASN A 332 3.31 -31.32 -11.17
N THR A 333 3.18 -30.94 -9.90
CA THR A 333 2.61 -31.81 -8.85
C THR A 333 1.10 -31.81 -8.81
N ASN A 334 0.45 -30.76 -9.33
CA ASN A 334 -1.01 -30.61 -9.36
C ASN A 334 -1.57 -30.42 -10.77
N TRP A 335 -0.74 -30.64 -11.80
CA TRP A 335 -1.09 -30.44 -13.20
C TRP A 335 -2.33 -31.22 -13.60
N ARG A 336 -3.10 -30.62 -14.50
CA ARG A 336 -4.26 -31.22 -15.15
C ARG A 336 -4.20 -30.93 -16.64
N GLN A 337 -4.57 -31.92 -17.45
CA GLN A 337 -4.72 -31.72 -18.90
C GLN A 337 -5.84 -30.72 -19.22
N THR A 338 -6.92 -30.73 -18.45
CA THR A 338 -8.08 -29.86 -18.66
C THR A 338 -8.58 -29.26 -17.35
N ILE A 339 -8.81 -27.96 -17.36
CA ILE A 339 -9.33 -27.17 -16.25
C ILE A 339 -10.57 -26.42 -16.75
N ASN A 340 -11.73 -26.74 -16.20
CA ASN A 340 -12.95 -25.98 -16.51
C ASN A 340 -13.09 -24.81 -15.54
N LEU A 341 -13.37 -23.61 -16.06
CA LEU A 341 -13.69 -22.43 -15.25
C LEU A 341 -14.98 -22.66 -14.44
N PRO A 342 -15.17 -21.93 -13.32
CA PRO A 342 -16.30 -22.13 -12.42
C PRO A 342 -17.67 -22.05 -13.14
N THR A 343 -18.58 -22.96 -12.79
CA THR A 343 -19.91 -23.01 -13.44
C THR A 343 -20.89 -21.95 -12.93
N SER A 344 -20.70 -21.48 -11.70
CA SER A 344 -21.46 -20.38 -11.09
C SER A 344 -20.53 -19.27 -10.66
N ALA A 345 -20.79 -18.07 -11.19
CA ALA A 345 -20.08 -16.83 -10.92
C ALA A 345 -21.02 -15.64 -11.16
N ARG A 346 -20.59 -14.45 -10.76
CA ARG A 346 -21.28 -13.18 -11.02
C ARG A 346 -20.44 -12.28 -11.92
N VAL A 347 -21.09 -11.33 -12.59
CA VAL A 347 -20.41 -10.37 -13.47
C VAL A 347 -19.30 -9.66 -12.69
N GLY A 348 -18.10 -9.64 -13.25
CA GLY A 348 -16.91 -9.06 -12.63
C GLY A 348 -16.07 -10.02 -11.79
N ASP A 349 -16.54 -11.25 -11.53
CA ASP A 349 -15.71 -12.29 -10.90
C ASP A 349 -14.52 -12.64 -11.80
N LYS A 350 -13.35 -12.84 -11.19
CA LYS A 350 -12.09 -13.12 -11.90
C LYS A 350 -11.48 -14.45 -11.51
N VAL A 351 -10.93 -15.15 -12.51
CA VAL A 351 -10.06 -16.31 -12.30
C VAL A 351 -8.69 -15.99 -12.88
N ILE A 352 -7.63 -16.16 -12.11
CA ILE A 352 -6.24 -15.98 -12.54
C ILE A 352 -5.53 -17.32 -12.42
N LEU A 353 -5.03 -17.82 -13.54
CA LEU A 353 -4.25 -19.03 -13.63
C LEU A 353 -2.79 -18.66 -13.86
N SER A 354 -1.87 -19.26 -13.10
CA SER A 354 -0.43 -19.15 -13.32
C SER A 354 0.17 -20.54 -13.42
N SER A 355 0.95 -20.84 -14.45
CA SER A 355 1.52 -22.18 -14.63
C SER A 355 3.04 -22.18 -14.61
N THR A 356 3.61 -23.10 -13.84
CA THR A 356 5.02 -23.51 -13.91
C THR A 356 5.16 -24.99 -14.33
N ALA A 357 4.06 -25.61 -14.77
CA ALA A 357 4.08 -26.98 -15.23
C ALA A 357 4.72 -27.08 -16.62
N ASP A 358 5.43 -28.18 -16.88
CA ASP A 358 6.15 -28.40 -18.14
C ASP A 358 5.21 -28.69 -19.32
N THR A 359 4.00 -29.16 -19.03
CA THR A 359 2.98 -29.47 -20.04
C THR A 359 1.83 -28.47 -19.95
N ASP A 360 1.31 -28.07 -21.12
CA ASP A 360 0.18 -27.15 -21.22
C ASP A 360 -1.10 -27.75 -20.60
N SER A 361 -1.98 -26.87 -20.14
CA SER A 361 -3.35 -27.23 -19.72
C SER A 361 -4.37 -26.55 -20.62
N PHE A 362 -5.41 -27.28 -21.04
CA PHE A 362 -6.58 -26.70 -21.69
C PHE A 362 -7.48 -26.04 -20.64
N VAL A 363 -7.92 -24.82 -20.91
CA VAL A 363 -8.85 -24.05 -20.08
C VAL A 363 -10.15 -23.89 -20.84
N LEU A 364 -11.24 -24.39 -20.26
CA LEU A 364 -12.56 -24.46 -20.89
C LEU A 364 -13.62 -23.71 -20.08
N ALA A 365 -14.70 -23.27 -20.71
CA ALA A 365 -15.91 -22.81 -20.02
C ALA A 365 -17.20 -23.24 -20.73
N THR A 366 -18.32 -23.18 -20.01
CA THR A 366 -19.65 -23.63 -20.48
C THR A 366 -20.18 -22.87 -21.69
N ASN A 367 -19.73 -21.62 -21.90
CA ASN A 367 -20.08 -20.79 -23.06
C ASN A 367 -19.24 -21.10 -24.31
N GLY A 368 -18.45 -22.19 -24.30
CA GLY A 368 -17.63 -22.61 -25.43
C GLY A 368 -16.25 -21.98 -25.50
N LEU A 369 -15.85 -21.15 -24.52
CA LEU A 369 -14.46 -20.68 -24.40
C LEU A 369 -13.52 -21.89 -24.31
N SER A 370 -12.49 -21.90 -25.15
CA SER A 370 -11.45 -22.92 -25.16
C SER A 370 -10.10 -22.27 -25.49
N THR A 371 -9.13 -22.40 -24.60
CA THR A 371 -7.76 -21.89 -24.76
C THR A 371 -6.78 -22.79 -24.02
N THR A 372 -5.48 -22.55 -24.18
CA THR A 372 -4.42 -23.17 -23.38
C THR A 372 -3.79 -22.18 -22.40
N ILE A 373 -3.17 -22.70 -21.36
CA ILE A 373 -2.17 -22.02 -20.52
C ILE A 373 -0.85 -22.82 -20.57
N LYS A 374 0.26 -22.12 -20.80
CA LYS A 374 1.61 -22.69 -21.00
C LYS A 374 2.51 -22.49 -19.79
N ASN A 375 3.66 -23.17 -19.77
CA ASN A 375 4.70 -22.96 -18.77
C ASN A 375 5.17 -21.49 -18.73
N GLY A 376 5.22 -20.89 -17.54
CA GLY A 376 5.60 -19.50 -17.28
C GLY A 376 4.50 -18.47 -17.55
N GLU A 377 3.31 -18.90 -17.95
CA GLU A 377 2.22 -18.01 -18.34
C GLU A 377 1.31 -17.63 -17.16
N ASN A 378 0.82 -16.39 -17.18
CA ASN A 378 -0.29 -15.92 -16.34
C ASN A 378 -1.48 -15.57 -17.25
N ARG A 379 -2.66 -16.06 -16.91
CA ARG A 379 -3.90 -15.82 -17.66
C ARG A 379 -5.04 -15.47 -16.73
N ARG A 380 -5.69 -14.35 -17.01
CA ARG A 380 -6.87 -13.88 -16.29
C ARG A 380 -8.11 -14.00 -17.18
N PHE A 381 -9.18 -14.44 -16.55
CA PHE A 381 -10.52 -14.55 -17.12
C PHE A 381 -11.47 -13.74 -16.26
N ILE A 382 -12.48 -13.14 -16.88
CA ILE A 382 -13.53 -12.38 -16.21
C ILE A 382 -14.90 -12.92 -16.61
N PHE A 383 -15.81 -13.02 -15.66
CA PHE A 383 -17.18 -13.44 -15.93
C PHE A 383 -18.03 -12.24 -16.36
N THR A 384 -18.76 -12.39 -17.46
CA THR A 384 -19.69 -11.39 -18.00
C THR A 384 -21.11 -11.97 -18.05
N SER A 385 -22.09 -11.20 -18.52
CA SER A 385 -23.45 -11.70 -18.74
C SER A 385 -23.54 -12.80 -19.81
N GLN A 386 -22.50 -12.99 -20.62
CA GLN A 386 -22.37 -14.06 -21.62
C GLN A 386 -21.47 -15.22 -21.16
N GLY A 387 -21.05 -15.24 -19.89
CA GLY A 387 -20.15 -16.25 -19.33
C GLY A 387 -18.69 -15.79 -19.23
N TRP A 388 -17.77 -16.73 -19.10
CA TRP A 388 -16.33 -16.42 -18.97
C TRP A 388 -15.74 -15.90 -20.27
N THR A 389 -14.93 -14.84 -20.17
CA THR A 389 -14.17 -14.26 -21.28
C THR A 389 -12.71 -14.06 -20.90
N ILE A 390 -11.83 -13.97 -21.90
CA ILE A 390 -10.40 -13.67 -21.68
C ILE A 390 -10.26 -12.22 -21.24
N ASP A 391 -9.54 -11.98 -20.15
CA ASP A 391 -9.31 -10.65 -19.56
C ASP A 391 -7.82 -10.27 -19.54
N SER A 392 -6.96 -11.07 -20.16
CA SER A 392 -5.53 -10.75 -20.32
C SER A 392 -4.92 -11.41 -21.54
N HIS A 393 -3.97 -10.70 -22.16
CA HIS A 393 -3.12 -11.18 -23.23
C HIS A 393 -1.69 -11.42 -22.72
N THR A 394 -1.08 -12.52 -23.15
CA THR A 394 0.31 -12.82 -22.81
C THR A 394 1.22 -12.13 -23.80
N ILE A 395 2.17 -11.33 -23.31
CA ILE A 395 3.25 -10.76 -24.12
C ILE A 395 4.51 -11.56 -23.79
N ASP A 396 4.97 -12.34 -24.76
CA ASP A 396 6.16 -13.19 -24.60
C ASP A 396 7.43 -12.33 -24.78
N MET A 397 8.35 -12.42 -23.81
CA MET A 397 9.54 -11.58 -23.70
C MET A 397 10.82 -12.42 -23.81
N LEU A 398 11.73 -11.98 -24.68
CA LEU A 398 13.13 -12.40 -24.68
C LEU A 398 13.92 -11.49 -23.75
N PHE A 399 14.57 -12.07 -22.75
CA PHE A 399 15.49 -11.37 -21.88
C PHE A 399 16.92 -11.46 -22.39
N VAL A 400 17.58 -10.31 -22.48
CA VAL A 400 18.97 -10.18 -22.93
C VAL A 400 19.76 -9.52 -21.81
N ASN A 401 20.78 -10.19 -21.31
CA ASN A 401 21.62 -9.69 -20.23
C ASN A 401 23.05 -9.46 -20.73
N SER A 402 23.60 -8.28 -20.46
CA SER A 402 25.00 -8.01 -20.79
C SER A 402 25.95 -8.88 -19.95
N PRO A 403 26.99 -9.48 -20.54
CA PRO A 403 28.07 -10.15 -19.80
C PRO A 403 28.72 -9.25 -18.73
N GLU A 404 28.75 -7.93 -18.95
CA GLU A 404 29.29 -6.97 -17.98
C GLU A 404 28.44 -6.93 -16.69
N VAL A 405 27.12 -7.05 -16.82
CA VAL A 405 26.22 -7.16 -15.68
C VAL A 405 26.49 -8.46 -14.93
N THR A 406 26.61 -9.59 -15.63
CA THR A 406 26.99 -10.87 -15.02
C THR A 406 28.33 -10.77 -14.28
N ALA A 407 29.31 -10.05 -14.82
CA ALA A 407 30.61 -9.87 -14.16
C ALA A 407 30.52 -9.07 -12.85
N ILE A 408 29.55 -8.16 -12.73
CA ILE A 408 29.37 -7.29 -11.55
C ILE A 408 28.53 -7.97 -10.47
N ILE A 409 27.39 -8.57 -10.83
CA ILE A 409 26.42 -9.10 -9.85
C ILE A 409 26.31 -10.64 -9.85
N GLY A 410 26.91 -11.32 -10.83
CA GLY A 410 26.82 -12.77 -10.99
C GLY A 410 25.61 -13.21 -11.82
N GLU A 411 25.74 -14.36 -12.50
CA GLU A 411 24.76 -14.87 -13.47
C GLU A 411 23.37 -15.09 -12.86
N SER A 412 23.29 -15.77 -11.71
CA SER A 412 22.01 -16.01 -11.03
C SER A 412 21.34 -14.72 -10.58
N ALA A 413 22.10 -13.75 -10.06
CA ALA A 413 21.54 -12.48 -9.63
C ALA A 413 21.07 -11.64 -10.82
N ALA A 414 21.80 -11.66 -11.93
CA ALA A 414 21.42 -10.97 -13.16
C ALA A 414 20.09 -11.49 -13.72
N LYS A 415 19.90 -12.82 -13.73
CA LYS A 415 18.64 -13.45 -14.12
C LYS A 415 17.51 -13.15 -13.12
N LEU A 416 17.76 -13.28 -11.83
CA LEU A 416 16.79 -12.99 -10.77
C LEU A 416 16.28 -11.55 -10.88
N ARG A 417 17.18 -10.58 -11.12
CA ARG A 417 16.84 -9.15 -11.26
C ARG A 417 15.80 -8.90 -12.36
N LEU A 418 15.94 -9.57 -13.51
CA LEU A 418 14.97 -9.48 -14.62
C LEU A 418 13.64 -10.16 -14.29
N ILE A 419 13.67 -11.32 -13.60
CA ILE A 419 12.46 -12.01 -13.12
C ILE A 419 11.68 -11.14 -12.13
N GLU A 420 12.36 -10.47 -11.19
CA GLU A 420 11.69 -9.55 -10.26
C GLU A 420 11.07 -8.34 -10.98
N GLY A 421 11.73 -7.81 -12.02
CA GLY A 421 11.15 -6.79 -12.89
C GLY A 421 9.88 -7.28 -13.60
N LEU A 422 9.87 -8.51 -14.10
CA LEU A 422 8.71 -9.15 -14.72
C LEU A 422 7.57 -9.31 -13.73
N ASN A 423 7.86 -9.87 -12.56
CA ASN A 423 6.87 -10.11 -11.50
C ASN A 423 6.22 -8.79 -11.04
N LEU A 424 7.03 -7.74 -10.82
CA LEU A 424 6.52 -6.44 -10.44
C LEU A 424 5.67 -5.79 -11.54
N THR A 425 6.04 -5.99 -12.81
CA THR A 425 5.23 -5.53 -13.95
C THR A 425 3.87 -6.23 -13.99
N ASN A 426 3.86 -7.55 -13.80
CA ASN A 426 2.63 -8.36 -13.76
C ASN A 426 1.72 -7.99 -12.58
N VAL A 427 2.29 -7.77 -11.39
CA VAL A 427 1.54 -7.27 -10.22
C VAL A 427 0.95 -5.90 -10.51
N THR A 428 1.73 -5.00 -11.13
CA THR A 428 1.26 -3.65 -11.49
C THR A 428 0.13 -3.70 -12.52
N ALA A 429 0.23 -4.57 -13.53
CA ALA A 429 -0.81 -4.78 -14.53
C ALA A 429 -2.10 -5.34 -13.89
N GLU A 430 -1.97 -6.36 -13.04
CA GLU A 430 -3.10 -7.00 -12.37
C GLU A 430 -3.85 -6.05 -11.43
N ASN A 431 -3.11 -5.32 -10.59
CA ASN A 431 -3.66 -4.30 -9.68
C ASN A 431 -4.44 -3.22 -10.45
N SER A 432 -4.00 -2.88 -11.66
CA SER A 432 -4.64 -1.89 -12.52
C SER A 432 -5.76 -2.43 -13.40
N SER A 433 -6.04 -3.74 -13.35
CA SER A 433 -6.91 -4.41 -14.35
C SER A 433 -6.46 -4.16 -15.80
N ALA A 434 -5.15 -3.97 -16.01
CA ALA A 434 -4.56 -3.93 -17.34
C ALA A 434 -4.57 -5.34 -17.94
N LYS A 435 -4.99 -5.47 -19.19
CA LYS A 435 -5.28 -6.74 -19.87
C LYS A 435 -4.04 -7.38 -20.48
N PHE A 436 -2.92 -7.39 -19.74
CA PHE A 436 -1.71 -8.07 -20.16
C PHE A 436 -0.98 -8.73 -18.99
N TYR A 437 -0.19 -9.75 -19.31
CA TYR A 437 0.89 -10.26 -18.48
C TYR A 437 2.13 -10.44 -19.36
N LEU A 438 3.31 -10.20 -18.79
CA LEU A 438 4.57 -10.58 -19.37
C LEU A 438 4.90 -12.03 -19.02
N ARG A 439 5.49 -12.73 -19.98
CA ARG A 439 6.02 -14.09 -19.80
C ARG A 439 7.41 -14.16 -20.40
N GLN A 440 8.37 -14.73 -19.66
CA GLN A 440 9.70 -14.96 -20.22
C GLN A 440 9.68 -16.24 -21.06
N THR A 441 10.03 -16.16 -22.34
CA THR A 441 10.19 -17.33 -23.23
C THR A 441 11.64 -17.63 -23.58
N GLY A 442 12.55 -16.67 -23.39
CA GLY A 442 13.98 -16.85 -23.63
C GLY A 442 14.83 -16.00 -22.68
N TYR A 443 16.07 -16.45 -22.46
CA TYR A 443 17.11 -15.70 -21.76
C TYR A 443 18.44 -15.95 -22.45
N ILE A 444 19.14 -14.89 -22.84
CA ILE A 444 20.49 -14.96 -23.40
C ILE A 444 21.42 -13.97 -22.71
N THR A 445 22.69 -14.35 -22.62
CA THR A 445 23.77 -13.48 -22.17
C THR A 445 24.51 -12.95 -23.41
N TYR A 446 24.31 -11.66 -23.73
CA TYR A 446 24.81 -11.03 -24.95
C TYR A 446 24.99 -9.51 -24.76
N LYS A 447 26.12 -8.97 -25.24
CA LYS A 447 26.41 -7.53 -25.24
C LYS A 447 25.98 -6.93 -26.58
N MET A 448 25.04 -5.99 -26.56
CA MET A 448 24.73 -5.22 -27.76
C MET A 448 25.94 -4.34 -28.16
N PRO A 449 26.32 -4.25 -29.45
CA PRO A 449 27.48 -3.48 -29.87
C PRO A 449 27.18 -1.98 -29.87
N ALA A 450 27.15 -1.41 -28.66
CA ALA A 450 26.77 -0.05 -28.36
C ALA A 450 27.62 0.51 -27.20
N SER A 451 27.91 1.81 -27.28
CA SER A 451 28.65 2.56 -26.25
C SER A 451 27.76 3.17 -25.17
N THR A 452 26.47 3.36 -25.47
CA THR A 452 25.47 3.90 -24.54
C THR A 452 24.23 3.01 -24.52
N LEU A 453 23.45 3.09 -23.45
CA LEU A 453 22.18 2.36 -23.36
C LEU A 453 21.16 2.82 -24.43
N LEU A 454 21.21 4.11 -24.81
CA LEU A 454 20.41 4.63 -25.91
C LEU A 454 20.81 3.95 -27.22
N ASP A 455 22.09 3.89 -27.56
CA ASP A 455 22.55 3.22 -28.79
C ASP A 455 22.16 1.73 -28.80
N ALA A 456 22.19 1.07 -27.63
CA ALA A 456 21.77 -0.32 -27.49
C ALA A 456 20.30 -0.52 -27.92
N ILE A 457 19.38 0.40 -27.56
CA ILE A 457 17.97 0.32 -27.99
C ILE A 457 17.80 0.52 -29.50
N TYR A 458 18.69 1.27 -30.15
CA TYR A 458 18.67 1.44 -31.61
C TYR A 458 19.15 0.18 -32.32
N VAL A 459 20.30 -0.35 -31.89
CA VAL A 459 20.99 -1.50 -32.49
C VAL A 459 20.24 -2.81 -32.22
N GLY A 460 19.72 -3.01 -31.01
CA GLY A 460 19.06 -4.26 -30.61
C GLY A 460 17.85 -4.65 -31.46
N ARG A 461 17.24 -3.71 -32.19
CA ARG A 461 16.13 -3.96 -33.12
C ARG A 461 16.54 -4.71 -34.39
N SER A 462 17.81 -4.59 -34.78
CA SER A 462 18.37 -5.21 -35.99
C SER A 462 19.54 -6.15 -35.72
N ASP A 463 20.01 -6.24 -34.48
CA ASP A 463 21.03 -7.19 -34.06
C ASP A 463 20.62 -8.63 -34.39
N THR A 464 21.42 -9.32 -35.19
CA THR A 464 21.07 -10.64 -35.71
C THR A 464 21.02 -11.71 -34.62
N THR A 465 21.85 -11.61 -33.57
CA THR A 465 21.86 -12.57 -32.47
C THR A 465 20.55 -12.48 -31.70
N VAL A 466 20.18 -11.26 -31.31
CA VAL A 466 18.97 -11.00 -30.54
C VAL A 466 17.71 -11.29 -31.35
N GLN A 467 17.65 -10.82 -32.61
CA GLN A 467 16.44 -11.00 -33.44
C GLN A 467 16.25 -12.46 -33.91
N ASN A 468 17.33 -13.22 -34.14
CA ASN A 468 17.21 -14.64 -34.45
C ASN A 468 16.69 -15.43 -33.24
N GLU A 469 17.20 -15.14 -32.04
CA GLU A 469 16.70 -15.78 -30.82
C GLU A 469 15.24 -15.40 -30.56
N ARG A 470 14.89 -14.11 -30.70
CA ARG A 470 13.51 -13.61 -30.57
C ARG A 470 12.55 -14.41 -31.44
N LYS A 471 12.89 -14.62 -32.72
CA LYS A 471 12.10 -15.43 -33.66
C LYS A 471 12.07 -16.91 -33.27
N ARG A 472 13.21 -17.47 -32.81
CA ARG A 472 13.30 -18.89 -32.41
C ARG A 472 12.41 -19.21 -31.22
N VAL A 473 12.33 -18.31 -30.24
CA VAL A 473 11.48 -18.47 -29.04
C VAL A 473 10.09 -17.82 -29.16
N LEU A 474 9.78 -17.24 -30.32
CA LEU A 474 8.53 -16.54 -30.61
C LEU A 474 8.23 -15.43 -29.57
N ALA A 475 9.23 -14.64 -29.21
CA ALA A 475 9.08 -13.56 -28.26
C ALA A 475 8.51 -12.29 -28.92
N ASP A 476 7.31 -11.88 -28.50
CA ASP A 476 6.66 -10.62 -28.90
C ASP A 476 7.53 -9.39 -28.67
N GLY A 477 8.36 -9.39 -27.63
CA GLY A 477 9.25 -8.28 -27.28
C GLY A 477 10.60 -8.70 -26.74
N VAL A 478 11.51 -7.72 -26.68
CA VAL A 478 12.86 -7.89 -26.13
C VAL A 478 13.06 -6.96 -24.95
N TYR A 479 13.70 -7.44 -23.88
CA TYR A 479 14.12 -6.58 -22.77
C TYR A 479 15.61 -6.75 -22.50
N TYR A 480 16.37 -5.65 -22.52
CA TYR A 480 17.82 -5.63 -22.34
C TYR A 480 18.23 -5.08 -20.97
N GLN A 481 19.08 -5.82 -20.26
CA GLN A 481 19.75 -5.34 -19.05
C GLN A 481 21.23 -5.09 -19.34
N GLY A 482 21.61 -3.82 -19.32
CA GLY A 482 22.94 -3.34 -19.68
C GLY A 482 23.74 -2.81 -18.49
N ASN A 483 25.01 -2.49 -18.77
CA ASN A 483 25.88 -1.69 -17.90
C ASN A 483 26.47 -0.49 -18.65
N GLU A 484 26.07 -0.29 -19.90
CA GLU A 484 26.38 0.88 -20.69
C GLU A 484 25.80 2.13 -20.01
N PRO A 485 26.53 3.25 -19.99
CA PRO A 485 26.01 4.49 -19.44
C PRO A 485 24.78 4.96 -20.21
N GLY A 486 23.80 5.47 -19.48
CA GLY A 486 22.64 6.16 -20.05
C GLY A 486 23.01 7.50 -20.70
N ALA A 487 22.35 7.85 -21.81
CA ALA A 487 22.49 9.15 -22.49
C ALA A 487 21.34 10.10 -22.12
N GLY A 488 21.20 10.43 -20.83
CA GLY A 488 20.09 11.26 -20.31
C GLY A 488 19.05 10.51 -19.49
N GLY A 489 19.25 9.21 -19.23
CA GLY A 489 18.41 8.39 -18.36
C GLY A 489 18.95 6.96 -18.26
N CYS A 490 18.67 6.26 -17.15
CA CYS A 490 19.11 4.88 -16.91
C CYS A 490 18.21 3.81 -17.55
N GLY A 491 17.14 4.22 -18.23
CA GLY A 491 16.19 3.36 -18.93
C GLY A 491 15.76 3.97 -20.27
N TRP A 492 15.51 3.12 -21.26
CA TRP A 492 15.10 3.52 -22.60
C TRP A 492 14.11 2.52 -23.20
N ALA A 493 13.04 3.03 -23.80
CA ALA A 493 12.10 2.24 -24.58
C ALA A 493 11.44 3.10 -25.65
N TRP A 494 11.08 2.45 -26.76
CA TRP A 494 10.28 3.09 -27.81
C TRP A 494 8.83 3.23 -27.36
N ILE A 495 8.26 4.42 -27.51
CA ILE A 495 6.85 4.66 -27.15
C ILE A 495 5.93 4.12 -28.26
N ASN A 496 4.87 3.39 -27.87
CA ASN A 496 3.89 2.78 -28.77
C ASN A 496 4.57 1.92 -29.84
N ALA A 497 5.36 0.96 -29.36
CA ALA A 497 6.27 0.21 -30.18
C ALA A 497 5.54 -0.70 -31.19
N SER A 498 5.95 -0.62 -32.45
CA SER A 498 5.66 -1.63 -33.48
C SER A 498 6.44 -2.91 -33.22
N TYR A 499 6.17 -3.97 -34.01
CA TYR A 499 6.96 -5.21 -33.98
C TYR A 499 8.48 -4.95 -34.01
N TYR A 500 8.92 -4.04 -34.88
CA TYR A 500 10.34 -3.68 -35.04
C TYR A 500 10.89 -2.92 -33.83
N ASN A 501 10.06 -2.10 -33.18
CA ASN A 501 10.46 -1.24 -32.06
C ASN A 501 10.18 -1.85 -30.68
N MET A 502 9.69 -3.09 -30.59
CA MET A 502 9.28 -3.74 -29.33
C MET A 502 10.50 -4.20 -28.51
N ILE A 503 11.23 -3.21 -28.00
CA ILE A 503 12.40 -3.37 -27.16
C ILE A 503 12.39 -2.30 -26.06
N GLY A 504 12.73 -2.72 -24.84
CA GLY A 504 13.01 -1.85 -23.70
C GLY A 504 14.35 -2.22 -23.07
N ALA A 505 14.98 -1.28 -22.37
CA ALA A 505 16.25 -1.50 -21.71
C ALA A 505 16.41 -0.68 -20.42
N ASN A 506 17.17 -1.20 -19.46
CA ASN A 506 17.65 -0.44 -18.31
C ASN A 506 19.10 -0.83 -17.96
N ASP A 507 19.84 0.09 -17.34
CA ASP A 507 21.15 -0.19 -16.73
C ASP A 507 21.01 -0.70 -15.29
N ILE A 508 22.11 -1.18 -14.71
CA ILE A 508 22.19 -1.55 -13.29
C ILE A 508 22.78 -0.46 -12.39
N ALA A 509 23.27 0.64 -12.96
CA ALA A 509 23.99 1.69 -12.23
C ALA A 509 23.04 2.73 -11.61
N GLY A 510 22.02 3.17 -12.36
CA GLY A 510 21.03 4.16 -11.93
C GLY A 510 19.62 3.60 -11.79
N CYS A 511 19.31 2.49 -12.46
CA CYS A 511 17.97 1.92 -12.47
C CYS A 511 17.85 0.70 -11.55
N SER A 512 16.67 0.47 -10.98
CA SER A 512 16.31 -0.73 -10.22
C SER A 512 15.44 -1.68 -11.05
N VAL A 513 15.03 -2.81 -10.47
CA VAL A 513 14.06 -3.75 -11.12
C VAL A 513 12.73 -3.08 -11.49
N ALA A 514 12.36 -1.98 -10.80
CA ALA A 514 11.13 -1.25 -11.06
C ALA A 514 11.13 -0.46 -12.37
N ALA A 515 12.27 -0.37 -13.07
CA ALA A 515 12.35 0.25 -14.39
C ALA A 515 11.58 -0.55 -15.45
N MET A 516 11.51 -1.89 -15.35
CA MET A 516 10.87 -2.73 -16.38
C MET A 516 9.42 -2.34 -16.67
N ARG A 517 8.59 -2.17 -15.63
CA ARG A 517 7.18 -1.77 -15.81
C ARG A 517 7.01 -0.36 -16.40
N HIS A 518 8.01 0.50 -16.25
CA HIS A 518 8.05 1.84 -16.81
C HIS A 518 8.40 1.78 -18.30
N GLU A 519 9.50 1.10 -18.65
CA GLU A 519 9.95 0.93 -20.03
C GLU A 519 8.95 0.12 -20.88
N VAL A 520 8.40 -0.96 -20.31
CA VAL A 520 7.31 -1.71 -20.96
C VAL A 520 6.06 -0.85 -21.10
N GLY A 521 5.80 0.05 -20.13
CA GLY A 521 4.75 1.05 -20.24
C GLY A 521 4.93 1.96 -21.45
N HIS A 522 6.16 2.43 -21.73
CA HIS A 522 6.47 3.13 -22.97
C HIS A 522 6.18 2.27 -24.19
N ASN A 523 6.67 1.03 -24.23
CA ASN A 523 6.39 0.12 -25.35
C ASN A 523 4.88 -0.07 -25.60
N LEU A 524 4.06 -0.11 -24.55
CA LEU A 524 2.60 -0.19 -24.62
C LEU A 524 1.91 1.12 -25.05
N GLY A 525 2.65 2.21 -25.22
CA GLY A 525 2.15 3.50 -25.72
C GLY A 525 1.91 4.55 -24.63
N ILE A 526 2.48 4.39 -23.45
CA ILE A 526 2.25 5.29 -22.32
C ILE A 526 3.37 6.33 -22.21
N TYR A 527 2.98 7.57 -21.97
CA TYR A 527 3.88 8.72 -21.80
C TYR A 527 4.04 9.07 -20.31
N HIS A 528 5.02 9.93 -20.00
CA HIS A 528 5.16 10.51 -18.66
C HIS A 528 4.01 11.45 -18.29
N ASN A 529 3.93 11.83 -17.02
CA ASN A 529 2.80 12.58 -16.46
C ASN A 529 2.58 13.99 -17.02
N ASP A 530 3.61 14.61 -17.57
CA ASP A 530 3.59 15.93 -18.21
C ASP A 530 2.97 15.91 -19.62
N SER A 531 2.75 14.72 -20.19
CA SER A 531 2.15 14.58 -21.52
C SER A 531 0.66 14.96 -21.56
N THR A 532 0.20 15.45 -22.70
CA THR A 532 -1.22 15.71 -22.99
C THR A 532 -1.97 14.47 -23.51
N ASN A 533 -1.27 13.38 -23.81
CA ASN A 533 -1.89 12.13 -24.26
C ASN A 533 -2.70 11.48 -23.14
N ILE A 534 -3.85 10.89 -23.48
CA ILE A 534 -4.68 10.15 -22.53
C ILE A 534 -3.90 9.02 -21.84
N GLY A 535 -3.07 8.30 -22.61
CA GLY A 535 -2.14 7.30 -22.10
C GLY A 535 -0.93 7.93 -21.46
N SER A 536 -1.08 8.52 -20.28
CA SER A 536 0.03 9.11 -19.54
C SER A 536 -0.03 8.82 -18.05
N GLY A 537 1.14 8.89 -17.40
CA GLY A 537 1.27 8.71 -15.97
C GLY A 537 0.44 9.70 -15.15
N PHE A 538 0.01 9.26 -13.98
CA PHE A 538 -0.55 10.10 -12.93
C PHE A 538 0.50 10.31 -11.83
N ALA A 539 0.81 11.58 -11.55
CA ALA A 539 1.75 12.02 -10.52
C ALA A 539 0.99 12.68 -9.36
N HIS A 540 1.27 12.27 -8.13
CA HIS A 540 0.65 12.85 -6.94
C HIS A 540 1.54 12.66 -5.69
N PRO A 541 1.61 13.63 -4.76
CA PRO A 541 2.50 13.56 -3.58
C PRO A 541 2.25 12.36 -2.67
N LEU A 542 1.01 11.85 -2.67
CA LEU A 542 0.59 10.67 -1.89
C LEU A 542 0.79 9.33 -2.62
N GLY A 543 1.39 9.37 -3.81
CA GLY A 543 1.73 8.21 -4.61
C GLY A 543 1.41 8.41 -6.08
N SER A 544 2.36 8.02 -6.91
CA SER A 544 2.39 8.17 -8.34
C SER A 544 2.48 6.82 -9.06
N THR A 545 1.73 6.71 -10.15
CA THR A 545 1.67 5.52 -11.00
C THR A 545 2.99 5.26 -11.74
N ALA A 546 3.12 4.10 -12.38
CA ALA A 546 4.34 3.61 -13.04
C ALA A 546 5.02 4.63 -13.98
N LEU A 547 4.24 5.43 -14.71
CA LEU A 547 4.75 6.45 -15.64
C LEU A 547 4.67 7.89 -15.09
N GLY A 548 4.28 8.08 -13.82
CA GLY A 548 4.15 9.41 -13.19
C GLY A 548 5.03 9.62 -11.96
N GLY A 549 6.02 8.74 -11.75
CA GLY A 549 6.90 8.77 -10.57
C GLY A 549 7.22 7.38 -10.01
N ASN A 550 6.48 6.36 -10.44
CA ASN A 550 6.82 4.94 -10.28
C ASN A 550 6.95 4.42 -8.82
N ASN A 551 6.21 4.99 -7.88
CA ASN A 551 6.25 4.58 -6.47
C ASN A 551 4.97 3.85 -5.99
N LEU A 552 3.95 3.75 -6.85
CA LEU A 552 2.78 2.89 -6.66
C LEU A 552 2.76 1.76 -7.70
N ASN A 553 2.28 0.59 -7.28
CA ASN A 553 2.11 -0.58 -8.14
C ASN A 553 0.83 -0.52 -8.98
N PHE A 554 0.63 0.61 -9.68
CA PHE A 554 -0.50 0.85 -10.56
C PHE A 554 -0.06 1.62 -11.82
N TYR A 555 -0.67 1.30 -12.96
CA TYR A 555 -0.87 2.21 -14.10
C TYR A 555 -2.06 3.15 -13.83
N SER A 556 -2.07 4.32 -14.45
CA SER A 556 -3.12 5.33 -14.25
C SER A 556 -4.46 4.92 -14.87
N SER A 557 -5.54 5.21 -14.16
CA SER A 557 -6.92 5.03 -14.62
C SER A 557 -7.88 5.80 -13.70
N PRO A 558 -8.94 6.43 -14.23
CA PRO A 558 -9.94 7.12 -13.41
C PRO A 558 -10.78 6.18 -12.52
N TYR A 559 -10.67 4.87 -12.72
CA TYR A 559 -11.40 3.85 -11.96
C TYR A 559 -10.57 3.22 -10.84
N LEU A 560 -9.32 3.65 -10.68
CA LEU A 560 -8.40 3.17 -9.66
C LEU A 560 -8.20 4.25 -8.60
N TYR A 561 -7.96 3.82 -7.37
CA TYR A 561 -7.80 4.70 -6.23
C TYR A 561 -6.59 4.26 -5.40
N ASN A 562 -5.89 5.24 -4.83
CA ASN A 562 -4.81 4.99 -3.89
C ASN A 562 -5.35 4.16 -2.71
N PRO A 563 -4.79 2.96 -2.44
CA PRO A 563 -5.33 2.06 -1.42
C PRO A 563 -5.43 2.70 -0.04
N LYS A 564 -4.43 3.50 0.35
CA LYS A 564 -4.38 4.15 1.67
C LYS A 564 -5.19 5.44 1.71
N TYR A 565 -5.01 6.32 0.73
CA TYR A 565 -5.53 7.69 0.82
C TYR A 565 -6.81 7.96 0.01
N GLY A 566 -7.22 7.07 -0.89
CA GLY A 566 -8.46 7.24 -1.68
C GLY A 566 -8.40 8.27 -2.81
N VAL A 567 -7.20 8.79 -3.13
CA VAL A 567 -6.95 9.65 -4.30
C VAL A 567 -7.19 8.84 -5.58
N ARG A 568 -7.99 9.36 -6.49
CA ARG A 568 -8.22 8.74 -7.81
C ARG A 568 -6.90 8.77 -8.60
N LEU A 569 -6.47 7.63 -9.15
CA LEU A 569 -5.18 7.46 -9.83
C LEU A 569 -5.27 7.75 -11.33
N GLY A 570 -6.06 8.75 -11.71
CA GLY A 570 -6.32 9.11 -13.09
C GLY A 570 -7.47 10.09 -13.22
N GLU A 571 -7.73 10.50 -14.46
CA GLU A 571 -8.75 11.47 -14.81
C GLU A 571 -9.40 11.06 -16.13
N GLU A 572 -10.73 11.02 -16.16
CA GLU A 572 -11.49 10.56 -17.31
C GLU A 572 -11.21 11.45 -18.53
N GLY A 573 -10.88 10.82 -19.67
CA GLY A 573 -10.52 11.53 -20.89
C GLY A 573 -9.16 12.23 -20.89
N LYS A 574 -8.39 12.23 -19.78
CA LYS A 574 -7.09 12.92 -19.69
C LYS A 574 -5.92 12.05 -19.24
N LYS A 575 -6.11 11.20 -18.23
CA LYS A 575 -5.06 10.37 -17.60
C LYS A 575 -5.59 8.96 -17.37
N ASP A 576 -5.46 8.11 -18.37
CA ASP A 576 -5.92 6.72 -18.36
C ASP A 576 -4.97 5.83 -19.19
N ALA A 577 -3.84 5.45 -18.59
CA ALA A 577 -2.90 4.51 -19.20
C ALA A 577 -3.51 3.13 -19.41
N VAL A 578 -4.40 2.67 -18.53
CA VAL A 578 -5.03 1.34 -18.63
C VAL A 578 -5.86 1.23 -19.90
N SER A 579 -6.60 2.27 -20.28
CA SER A 579 -7.36 2.28 -21.54
C SER A 579 -6.48 2.03 -22.77
N VAL A 580 -5.32 2.71 -22.84
CA VAL A 580 -4.37 2.59 -23.95
C VAL A 580 -3.67 1.24 -23.93
N ILE A 581 -3.23 0.76 -22.76
CA ILE A 581 -2.63 -0.57 -22.60
C ILE A 581 -3.60 -1.65 -23.08
N ASN A 582 -4.88 -1.57 -22.70
CA ASN A 582 -5.88 -2.56 -23.08
C ASN A 582 -6.13 -2.60 -24.59
N ALA A 583 -6.01 -1.44 -25.26
CA ALA A 583 -6.13 -1.36 -26.71
C ALA A 583 -4.89 -1.90 -27.45
N THR A 584 -3.69 -1.79 -26.86
CA THR A 584 -2.43 -2.19 -27.50
C THR A 584 -1.99 -3.61 -27.16
N ALA A 585 -2.36 -4.14 -25.99
CA ALA A 585 -1.91 -5.45 -25.50
C ALA A 585 -2.25 -6.59 -26.48
N VAL A 586 -3.46 -6.61 -27.05
CA VAL A 586 -3.89 -7.63 -28.01
C VAL A 586 -2.97 -7.64 -29.23
N ARG A 587 -2.70 -6.45 -29.80
CA ARG A 587 -1.85 -6.29 -30.99
C ARG A 587 -0.43 -6.76 -30.71
N ILE A 588 0.11 -6.41 -29.55
CA ILE A 588 1.50 -6.71 -29.19
C ILE A 588 1.68 -8.21 -28.92
N SER A 589 0.70 -8.87 -28.28
CA SER A 589 0.71 -10.32 -28.04
C SER A 589 0.57 -11.20 -29.30
N GLN A 590 0.52 -10.58 -30.48
CA GLN A 590 0.36 -11.23 -31.78
C GLN A 590 1.52 -10.86 -32.72
N TYR A 591 2.62 -10.37 -32.17
CA TYR A 591 3.81 -10.05 -32.95
C TYR A 591 4.51 -11.32 -33.44
N HIS A 592 4.35 -12.45 -32.74
CA HIS A 592 4.83 -13.76 -33.18
C HIS A 592 3.78 -14.87 -33.15
#